data_AF-A0A661KAK3-F1
#
_entry.id   AF-A0A661KAK3-F1
#
_cell.length_a   1.000
_cell.length_b   1.000
_cell.length_c   1.000
_cell.angle_alpha   90.00
_cell.angle_beta   90.00
_cell.angle_gamma   90.00
#
_symmetry.space_group_name_H-M   'P 1'
#
loop_
_entity.id
_entity.type
_entity.pdbx_description
1 polymer ?
#
loop_
_entity_poly.entity_id
_entity_poly.type
_entity_poly.pdbx_seq_one_letter_code
_entity_poly.pdbx_strand_id
1 'polypeptide(L)' 'TIILPKKNEKDLEELADHIKEGLEFKFVQRMDEVVKIALA' A
#
# COMPACT_ATOMS: atom_id res chain seq x y z
N THR A 1 -6.42 2.09 5.42
CA THR A 1 -5.14 1.47 5.08
C THR A 1 -5.28 0.65 3.81
N ILE A 2 -4.62 1.05 2.73
CA ILE A 2 -4.60 0.30 1.46
C ILE A 2 -3.31 -0.52 1.44
N ILE A 3 -3.43 -1.83 1.24
CA ILE A 3 -2.28 -2.73 1.24
C ILE A 3 -1.99 -3.13 -0.20
N LEU A 4 -0.79 -2.84 -0.67
CA LEU A 4 -0.36 -3.15 -2.04
C LEU A 4 0.97 -3.89 -2.04
N PRO A 5 1.23 -4.73 -3.04
CA PRO A 5 2.53 -5.36 -3.17
C PRO A 5 3.59 -4.31 -3.55
N LYS A 6 4.84 -4.46 -3.09
CA LYS A 6 5.95 -3.53 -3.38
C LYS A 6 6.16 -3.20 -4.85
N LYS A 7 5.84 -4.15 -5.74
CA LYS A 7 5.90 -3.94 -7.19
C LYS A 7 4.99 -2.80 -7.69
N ASN A 8 3.95 -2.47 -6.94
CA ASN A 8 2.99 -1.41 -7.27
C ASN A 8 3.39 -0.03 -6.72
N GLU A 9 4.52 0.08 -5.99
CA GLU A 9 5.00 1.36 -5.45
C GLU A 9 5.27 2.39 -6.55
N LYS A 10 5.94 1.96 -7.64
CA LYS A 10 6.23 2.82 -8.79
C LYS A 10 4.96 3.31 -9.51
N ASP A 11 4.01 2.41 -9.79
CA ASP A 11 2.71 2.79 -10.37
C ASP A 11 1.95 3.79 -9.49
N LEU A 12 2.06 3.68 -8.16
CA LEU A 12 1.43 4.59 -7.20
C LEU A 12 2.14 5.92 -7.07
N GLU A 13 3.44 5.99 -7.33
CA GLU A 13 4.14 7.25 -7.45
C GLU A 13 3.67 8.04 -8.68
N GLU A 14 3.32 7.35 -9.77
CA GLU A 14 2.78 7.95 -10.99
C GLU A 14 1.28 8.31 -10.87
N LEU A 15 0.51 7.57 -10.07
CA LEU A 15 -0.89 7.86 -9.74
C LEU A 15 -0.99 8.99 -8.68
N ALA A 16 -0.62 10.19 -9.13
CA ALA A 16 -0.91 11.54 -8.66
C ALA A 16 -1.19 11.79 -7.15
N ASP A 17 -0.52 12.81 -6.60
CA ASP A 17 -0.61 13.33 -5.22
C ASP A 17 -2.03 13.37 -4.62
N HIS A 18 -3.06 13.62 -5.42
CA HIS A 18 -4.46 13.64 -4.97
C HIS A 18 -4.95 12.32 -4.34
N ILE A 19 -4.36 11.17 -4.68
CA ILE A 19 -4.72 9.88 -4.06
C ILE A 19 -3.95 9.70 -2.74
N LYS A 20 -2.75 10.29 -2.62
CA LYS A 20 -1.94 10.25 -1.39
C LYS A 20 -2.54 11.15 -0.30
N GLU A 21 -3.23 12.22 -0.69
CA GLU A 21 -3.94 13.11 0.24
C GLU A 21 -5.19 12.44 0.83
N GLY A 22 -4.98 11.64 1.89
CA GLY A 22 -6.04 11.06 2.71
C GLY A 22 -6.04 9.53 2.79
N LEU A 23 -5.14 8.85 2.06
CA LEU A 23 -5.05 7.39 2.05
C LEU A 23 -3.68 6.91 2.56
N GLU A 24 -3.69 6.13 3.64
CA GLU A 24 -2.49 5.43 4.12
C GLU A 24 -2.19 4.19 3.28
N PHE A 25 -1.06 4.22 2.57
CA PHE A 25 -0.55 3.11 1.78
C PHE A 25 0.44 2.26 2.59
N LYS A 26 0.25 0.94 2.58
CA LYS A 26 1.16 -0.05 3.16
C LYS A 26 1.65 -0.99 2.07
N PHE A 27 2.93 -0.89 1.75
CA PHE A 27 3.57 -1.76 0.78
C PHE A 27 4.10 -3.03 1.44
N VAL A 28 3.71 -4.19 0.93
CA VAL A 28 4.10 -5.51 1.45
C VAL A 28 4.81 -6.33 0.38
N GLN A 29 5.65 -7.28 0.80
CA GLN A 29 6.25 -8.26 -0.12
C GLN A 29 5.66 -9.65 0.04
N ARG A 30 5.15 -9.96 1.24
CA ARG A 30 4.66 -11.30 1.57
C ARG A 30 3.27 -11.24 2.20
N MET A 31 2.50 -12.31 1.99
CA MET A 31 1.13 -12.41 2.51
C MET A 31 1.07 -12.39 4.03
N ASP A 32 2.09 -12.91 4.71
CA ASP A 32 2.25 -12.80 6.18
C ASP A 32 2.20 -11.37 6.70
N GLU A 33 2.74 -10.40 5.95
CA GLU A 33 2.72 -8.99 6.35
C GLU A 33 1.30 -8.42 6.26
N VAL A 34 0.52 -8.84 5.25
CA VAL A 34 -0.87 -8.42 5.08
C VAL A 34 -1.71 -8.84 6.29
N VAL A 35 -1.57 -10.09 6.71
CA VAL A 35 -2.31 -10.66 7.85
C VAL A 35 -2.05 -9.84 9.12
N LYS A 36 -0.79 -9.47 9.38
CA LYS A 36 -0.41 -8.65 10.54
C LYS A 36 -0.97 -7.23 10.51
N ILE A 37 -1.17 -6.66 9.32
CA ILE A 37 -1.65 -5.29 9.14
C ILE A 37 -3.18 -5.24 9.16
N ALA A 38 -3.86 -6.27 8.63
CA ALA A 38 -5.31 -6.28 8.42
C ALA A 38 -6.11 -6.89 9.58
N LEU A 39 -5.51 -7.76 10.40
CA LEU A 39 -6.18 -8.48 11.50
C LEU A 39 -5.80 -7.98 12.90
N ALA A 40 -5.13 -6.82 12.98
CA ALA A 40 -4.80 -6.15 14.25
C ALA A 40 -5.97 -5.36 14.81
#